data_AF-A0A8T6H810-F1
#
_entry.id   AF-A0A8T6H810-F1
#
_cell.length_a   1.000
_cell.length_b   1.000
_cell.length_c   1.000
_cell.angle_alpha   90.00
_cell.angle_beta   90.00
_cell.angle_gamma   90.00
#
_symmetry.space_group_name_H-M   'P 1'
#
loop_
_entity.id
_entity.type
_entity.pdbx_description
1 polymer ?
#
loop_
_entity_poly.entity_id
_entity_poly.type
_entity_poly.pdbx_seq_one_letter_code
_entity_poly.pdbx_strand_id
1 'polypeptide(L)'
;MSELRWEPPAGGSGDESGRRAVTPERLNDSGGPSRWSITLLVFVMIGAAFALGIGVMRVIDASDDYGRVLRSSGRDGAAPAAVPAAVQPSDDDAQEATADTPGRASRFAILDEIVEVLDKDFVDPSKFNSLDTREAAINGIIDALDDPHTVFIDAERYRMASEDIGGSFEGIGATVNQVDGAIVIVRPFRNSPAMQAGIRPGDVILEVDGESTEGWSLEQAVAVIRGPKGTDVALLVRHTDGEEELIVVTRDRIVVPSVESLPITDRTGNPVADIGYILITQFTEDTRGELLELLESARNAGLTQLIIDVRGNPGGLLDATVETTGEFMDEGVVLRQIDREGNERVFSDEPGGAGVGLELVVLINEHSASGSEVMAAALRDHGRAVLIGTTTTGKGTVNVPRRLSDGSVLYVSIARYLTPENAPVEGVGIAPDIEIAIPDTGFEAGQDIQLFVAIDYLRGEYQPGSTDSGSTESEPQNVEQEEAPAEQQDSQSEGSAEPQSDSEE
;
A
#
# COMPACT_ATOMS: atom_id res chain seq x y z
N MET A 1 -17.63 -0.99 19.69
CA MET A 1 -17.05 -2.23 20.24
C MET A 1 -17.88 -3.41 19.78
N SER A 2 -17.76 -3.76 18.50
CA SER A 2 -17.79 -5.17 18.10
C SER A 2 -16.49 -5.77 18.62
N GLU A 3 -16.56 -6.87 19.37
CA GLU A 3 -15.36 -7.48 19.94
C GLU A 3 -14.52 -8.11 18.82
N LEU A 4 -13.22 -7.81 18.76
CA LEU A 4 -12.25 -8.47 17.89
C LEU A 4 -12.00 -9.89 18.42
N ARG A 5 -12.93 -10.81 18.12
CA ARG A 5 -12.81 -12.22 18.49
C ARG A 5 -12.44 -13.07 17.30
N TRP A 6 -11.55 -14.03 17.53
CA TRP A 6 -11.35 -15.15 16.63
C TRP A 6 -12.65 -15.98 16.57
N GLU A 7 -13.41 -15.84 15.48
CA GLU A 7 -14.58 -16.69 15.22
C GLU A 7 -14.13 -17.96 14.48
N PRO A 8 -14.07 -19.13 15.14
CA PRO A 8 -13.79 -20.38 14.43
C PRO A 8 -14.93 -20.65 13.42
N PRO A 9 -14.62 -21.22 12.24
CA PRO A 9 -15.64 -21.55 11.25
C PRO A 9 -16.70 -22.48 11.89
N ALA A 10 -17.98 -22.22 11.58
CA ALA A 10 -19.12 -22.84 12.24
C ALA A 10 -19.13 -24.37 12.11
N GLY A 11 -18.53 -25.05 13.09
CA GLY A 11 -18.45 -26.50 13.16
C GLY A 11 -19.84 -27.11 13.35
N GLY A 12 -20.31 -27.83 12.33
CA GLY A 12 -21.59 -28.54 12.39
C GLY A 12 -21.56 -29.64 13.45
N SER A 13 -22.27 -29.43 14.56
CA SER A 13 -22.53 -30.49 15.53
C SER A 13 -23.48 -31.52 14.92
N GLY A 14 -22.99 -32.74 14.73
CA GLY A 14 -23.81 -33.85 14.26
C GLY A 14 -24.81 -34.28 15.34
N ASP A 15 -26.10 -34.33 14.98
CA ASP A 15 -27.11 -35.09 15.71
C ASP A 15 -27.77 -36.10 14.76
N GLU A 16 -27.36 -37.36 14.86
CA GLU A 16 -27.95 -38.47 14.11
C GLU A 16 -29.29 -38.89 14.74
N SER A 17 -30.40 -38.23 14.38
CA SER A 17 -31.71 -38.89 14.45
C SER A 17 -32.77 -38.33 13.50
N GLY A 18 -33.43 -39.21 12.74
CA GLY A 18 -34.70 -38.89 12.06
C GLY A 18 -34.73 -39.09 10.54
N ARG A 19 -34.94 -40.34 10.09
CA ARG A 19 -35.24 -40.64 8.67
C ARG A 19 -36.49 -39.93 8.17
N ARG A 20 -36.42 -39.30 6.99
CA ARG A 20 -37.39 -39.50 5.90
C ARG A 20 -36.79 -39.13 4.55
N ALA A 21 -36.86 -40.06 3.60
CA ALA A 21 -36.41 -39.81 2.23
C ALA A 21 -37.45 -38.99 1.46
N VAL A 22 -36.98 -38.00 0.70
CA VAL A 22 -37.69 -37.39 -0.42
C VAL A 22 -36.70 -37.35 -1.59
N THR A 23 -37.10 -37.89 -2.73
CA THR A 23 -36.31 -37.91 -3.97
C THR A 23 -36.20 -36.52 -4.60
N PRO A 24 -35.09 -36.18 -5.27
CA PRO A 24 -34.91 -34.88 -5.88
C PRO A 24 -35.74 -34.76 -7.16
N GLU A 25 -36.56 -33.71 -7.24
CA GLU A 25 -37.22 -33.31 -8.48
C GLU A 25 -36.30 -32.32 -9.22
N ARG A 26 -36.00 -32.60 -10.50
CA ARG A 26 -35.14 -31.75 -11.33
C ARG A 26 -35.88 -30.46 -11.68
N LEU A 27 -35.27 -29.31 -11.38
CA LEU A 27 -35.45 -28.10 -12.16
C LEU A 27 -34.09 -27.59 -12.63
N ASN A 28 -33.98 -27.43 -13.95
CA ASN A 28 -32.81 -26.92 -14.66
C ASN A 28 -33.08 -25.46 -15.07
N ASP A 29 -32.01 -24.71 -15.32
CA ASP A 29 -31.99 -23.38 -15.96
C ASP A 29 -32.75 -22.22 -15.31
N SER A 30 -31.98 -21.36 -14.64
CA SER A 30 -31.66 -20.05 -15.23
C SER A 30 -30.34 -19.53 -14.66
N GLY A 31 -29.38 -19.18 -15.51
CA GLY A 31 -27.99 -18.94 -15.12
C GLY A 31 -27.72 -17.65 -14.34
N GLY A 32 -26.63 -17.69 -13.57
CA GLY A 32 -26.09 -16.57 -12.80
C GLY A 32 -25.25 -17.11 -11.64
N PRO A 33 -23.91 -16.95 -11.63
CA PRO A 33 -23.08 -17.46 -10.54
C PRO A 33 -23.29 -16.63 -9.27
N SER A 34 -24.19 -17.08 -8.41
CA SER A 34 -24.27 -16.62 -7.03
C SER A 34 -23.19 -17.32 -6.20
N ARG A 35 -22.11 -16.61 -5.85
CA ARG A 35 -21.28 -16.92 -4.67
C ARG A 35 -20.34 -15.77 -4.33
N TRP A 36 -20.19 -15.57 -3.02
CA TRP A 36 -19.37 -14.52 -2.42
C TRP A 36 -17.91 -14.68 -2.86
N SER A 37 -17.48 -13.84 -3.79
CA SER A 37 -16.06 -13.60 -4.03
C SER A 37 -15.63 -12.51 -3.06
N ILE A 38 -14.68 -12.82 -2.16
CA ILE A 38 -14.06 -11.81 -1.30
C ILE A 38 -13.04 -11.06 -2.16
N THR A 39 -13.54 -10.12 -2.97
CA THR A 39 -12.71 -9.20 -3.75
C THR A 39 -12.15 -8.16 -2.80
N LEU A 40 -10.99 -8.47 -2.19
CA LEU A 40 -10.24 -7.56 -1.33
C LEU A 40 -9.50 -6.51 -2.16
N LEU A 41 -10.25 -5.64 -2.84
CA LEU A 41 -9.72 -4.71 -3.85
C LEU A 41 -10.26 -3.29 -3.63
N VAL A 42 -9.95 -2.70 -2.46
CA VAL A 42 -10.32 -1.32 -2.12
C VAL A 42 -9.29 -0.63 -1.21
N PHE A 43 -8.12 -0.25 -1.75
CA PHE A 43 -7.24 0.75 -1.13
C PHE A 43 -6.49 1.57 -2.20
N VAL A 44 -7.16 2.56 -2.80
CA VAL A 44 -6.54 3.49 -3.78
C VAL A 44 -6.05 4.79 -3.12
N MET A 45 -6.56 5.16 -1.94
CA MET A 45 -6.28 6.49 -1.34
C MET A 45 -5.07 6.52 -0.39
N ILE A 46 -4.83 5.49 0.44
CA ILE A 46 -3.73 5.53 1.43
C ILE A 46 -2.36 5.50 0.74
N GLY A 47 -2.26 4.76 -0.38
CA GLY A 47 -1.07 4.73 -1.21
C GLY A 47 -0.66 6.10 -1.73
N ALA A 48 -1.61 6.99 -2.09
CA ALA A 48 -1.30 8.26 -2.74
C ALA A 48 -0.33 9.15 -1.93
N ALA A 49 -0.54 9.31 -0.62
CA ALA A 49 0.34 10.17 0.21
C ALA A 49 1.79 9.65 0.32
N PHE A 50 2.02 8.34 0.10
CA PHE A 50 3.35 7.73 0.12
C PHE A 50 3.92 7.37 -1.27
N ALA A 51 3.06 7.26 -2.29
CA ALA A 51 3.39 6.99 -3.69
C ALA A 51 3.35 8.24 -4.59
N LEU A 52 3.03 9.42 -4.04
CA LEU A 52 3.17 10.72 -4.71
C LEU A 52 4.63 11.09 -5.03
N GLY A 53 5.60 10.26 -4.63
CA GLY A 53 6.91 10.16 -5.28
C GLY A 53 6.80 9.57 -6.69
N ILE A 54 6.07 10.21 -7.62
CA ILE A 54 6.11 9.88 -9.05
C ILE A 54 7.43 10.40 -9.66
N GLY A 55 8.53 9.80 -9.20
CA GLY A 55 9.83 9.87 -9.85
C GLY A 55 9.90 8.79 -10.93
N VAL A 56 10.13 9.21 -12.18
CA VAL A 56 10.31 8.27 -13.30
C VAL A 56 11.45 7.30 -12.98
N MET A 57 11.15 6.00 -12.95
CA MET A 57 12.11 4.90 -12.74
C MET A 57 13.36 5.09 -13.60
N ARG A 58 14.43 5.60 -12.97
CA ARG A 58 15.79 5.49 -13.47
C ARG A 58 16.50 4.47 -12.62
N VAL A 59 17.09 3.48 -13.28
CA VAL A 59 18.03 2.55 -12.64
C VAL A 59 19.26 3.37 -12.23
N ILE A 60 19.28 3.79 -10.96
CA ILE A 60 20.44 4.39 -10.33
C ILE A 60 21.28 3.26 -9.73
N ASP A 61 22.54 3.20 -10.13
CA ASP A 61 23.49 2.19 -9.65
C ASP A 61 23.90 2.54 -8.21
N ALA A 62 23.15 2.01 -7.24
CA ALA A 62 23.21 2.42 -5.83
C ALA A 62 24.51 2.02 -5.09
N SER A 63 25.50 1.44 -5.78
CA SER A 63 26.74 0.93 -5.17
C SER A 63 27.67 2.02 -4.61
N ASP A 64 27.59 3.25 -5.13
CA ASP A 64 28.66 4.24 -4.94
C ASP A 64 28.52 5.11 -3.67
N ASP A 65 27.31 5.32 -3.14
CA ASP A 65 27.11 6.25 -2.01
C ASP A 65 27.20 5.57 -0.62
N TYR A 66 26.89 4.27 -0.52
CA TYR A 66 27.12 3.46 0.70
C TYR A 66 28.58 3.48 1.17
N GLY A 67 29.53 3.65 0.24
CA GLY A 67 30.96 3.66 0.53
C GLY A 67 31.47 4.89 1.29
N ARG A 68 30.68 5.97 1.41
CA ARG A 68 31.12 7.21 2.10
C ARG A 68 30.83 7.21 3.60
N VAL A 69 29.63 6.79 4.01
CA VAL A 69 29.20 6.85 5.42
C VAL A 69 29.97 5.84 6.28
N LEU A 70 30.21 4.63 5.75
CA LEU A 70 30.87 3.53 6.49
C LEU A 70 32.40 3.66 6.65
N ARG A 71 33.03 4.74 6.17
CA ARG A 71 34.51 4.91 6.20
C ARG A 71 35.03 5.84 7.30
N SER A 72 34.17 6.48 8.08
CA SER A 72 34.58 7.43 9.15
C SER A 72 34.70 6.80 10.55
N SER A 73 34.04 5.67 10.81
CA SER A 73 33.94 5.03 12.13
C SER A 73 35.19 4.18 12.47
N GLY A 74 36.30 4.86 12.76
CA GLY A 74 37.59 4.19 12.93
C GLY A 74 38.57 4.80 13.94
N ARG A 75 38.16 5.04 15.20
CA ARG A 75 38.98 4.76 16.42
C ARG A 75 38.35 5.15 17.77
N ASP A 76 38.73 4.34 18.77
CA ASP A 76 38.91 4.61 20.20
C ASP A 76 37.71 5.08 21.04
N GLY A 77 37.28 4.20 21.96
CA GLY A 77 36.17 4.44 22.88
C GLY A 77 36.55 5.18 24.17
N ALA A 78 35.60 5.94 24.70
CA ALA A 78 35.61 6.48 26.06
C ALA A 78 34.18 6.43 26.65
N ALA A 79 34.08 6.25 27.96
CA ALA A 79 32.80 6.17 28.69
C ALA A 79 32.04 7.52 28.67
N PRO A 80 30.69 7.53 28.81
CA PRO A 80 29.90 8.74 28.65
C PRO A 80 30.19 9.77 29.75
N ALA A 81 30.65 10.95 29.33
CA ALA A 81 30.74 12.13 30.19
C ALA A 81 29.40 12.87 30.23
N ALA A 82 29.08 13.47 31.38
CA ALA A 82 27.81 14.15 31.60
C ALA A 82 27.59 15.35 30.65
N VAL A 83 26.33 15.58 30.29
CA VAL A 83 25.86 16.67 29.43
C VAL A 83 26.35 18.03 29.95
N PRO A 84 27.17 18.79 29.20
CA PRO A 84 27.48 20.17 29.54
C PRO A 84 26.27 21.06 29.23
N ALA A 85 25.99 22.03 30.09
CA ALA A 85 24.94 23.01 29.86
C ALA A 85 25.24 23.86 28.61
N ALA A 86 24.18 24.35 27.97
CA ALA A 86 24.23 25.08 26.69
C ALA A 86 25.32 26.17 26.67
N VAL A 87 26.32 25.97 25.82
CA VAL A 87 27.33 26.98 25.48
C VAL A 87 26.65 28.02 24.59
N GLN A 88 26.59 29.27 25.04
CA GLN A 88 26.26 30.37 24.14
C GLN A 88 27.45 30.65 23.22
N PRO A 89 27.24 30.88 21.91
CA PRO A 89 28.33 31.16 20.98
C PRO A 89 29.03 32.46 21.36
N SER A 90 30.37 32.44 21.31
CA SER A 90 31.22 33.63 21.43
C SER A 90 31.21 34.44 20.13
N ASP A 91 31.29 35.77 20.25
CA ASP A 91 31.12 36.73 19.14
C ASP A 91 32.16 36.61 17.99
N ASP A 92 33.24 35.84 18.16
CA ASP A 92 34.33 35.69 17.18
C ASP A 92 34.08 34.61 16.10
N ASP A 93 33.15 33.65 16.30
CA ASP A 93 32.82 32.62 15.28
C ASP A 93 31.83 33.13 14.21
N ALA A 94 31.38 34.39 14.30
CA ALA A 94 30.36 34.98 13.44
C ALA A 94 30.89 35.67 12.16
N GLN A 95 32.19 35.55 11.84
CA GLN A 95 32.85 36.38 10.81
C GLN A 95 33.35 35.67 9.53
N GLU A 96 32.90 34.44 9.23
CA GLU A 96 33.22 33.79 7.93
C GLU A 96 31.99 33.34 7.11
N ALA A 97 30.83 33.97 7.32
CA ALA A 97 29.58 33.69 6.58
C ALA A 97 28.95 34.92 5.88
N THR A 98 29.71 36.00 5.64
CA THR A 98 29.19 37.26 5.04
C THR A 98 29.92 37.67 3.76
N ALA A 99 29.89 36.79 2.76
CA ALA A 99 30.17 37.17 1.36
C ALA A 99 28.90 37.70 0.65
N ASP A 100 28.31 38.76 1.20
CA ASP A 100 27.29 39.54 0.48
C ASP A 100 27.93 40.10 -0.80
N THR A 101 27.35 39.77 -1.96
CA THR A 101 27.77 40.29 -3.26
C THR A 101 26.71 41.29 -3.73
N PRO A 102 26.94 42.61 -3.58
CA PRO A 102 25.95 43.60 -3.97
C PRO A 102 25.73 43.56 -5.50
N GLY A 103 24.51 43.25 -5.93
CA GLY A 103 24.09 43.40 -7.33
C GLY A 103 23.55 42.16 -8.04
N ARG A 104 23.40 41.00 -7.37
CA ARG A 104 22.46 39.97 -7.82
C ARG A 104 21.21 40.02 -6.96
N ALA A 105 20.04 40.19 -7.58
CA ALA A 105 18.78 39.89 -6.92
C ALA A 105 18.83 38.44 -6.40
N SER A 106 18.24 38.19 -5.22
CA SER A 106 18.07 36.83 -4.72
C SER A 106 17.41 35.99 -5.81
N ARG A 107 17.88 34.76 -6.04
CA ARG A 107 17.25 33.87 -7.03
C ARG A 107 15.78 33.59 -6.71
N PHE A 108 15.38 33.72 -5.44
CA PHE A 108 13.98 33.69 -5.01
C PHE A 108 13.20 34.95 -5.42
N ALA A 109 13.80 36.15 -5.32
CA ALA A 109 13.17 37.38 -5.82
C ALA A 109 12.98 37.37 -7.35
N ILE A 110 13.83 36.64 -8.08
CA ILE A 110 13.65 36.40 -9.52
C ILE A 110 12.44 35.48 -9.79
N LEU A 111 12.11 34.54 -8.89
CA LEU A 111 10.89 33.73 -9.03
C LEU A 111 9.63 34.60 -8.87
N ASP A 112 9.62 35.51 -7.89
CA ASP A 112 8.54 36.50 -7.74
C ASP A 112 8.42 37.41 -8.98
N GLU A 113 9.53 37.94 -9.50
CA GLU A 113 9.55 38.74 -10.73
C GLU A 113 9.02 37.97 -11.95
N ILE A 114 9.36 36.69 -12.09
CA ILE A 114 8.82 35.83 -13.16
C ILE A 114 7.31 35.65 -13.01
N VAL A 115 6.81 35.41 -11.80
CA VAL A 115 5.37 35.26 -11.51
C VAL A 115 4.62 36.57 -11.85
N GLU A 116 5.17 37.73 -11.49
CA GLU A 116 4.59 39.05 -11.82
C GLU A 116 4.59 39.34 -13.33
N VAL A 117 5.67 38.99 -14.04
CA VAL A 117 5.75 39.15 -15.50
C VAL A 117 4.76 38.23 -16.21
N LEU A 118 4.58 36.99 -15.74
CA LEU A 118 3.60 36.06 -16.30
C LEU A 118 2.17 36.52 -16.04
N ASP A 119 1.83 36.92 -14.81
CA ASP A 119 0.49 37.44 -14.46
C ASP A 119 0.06 38.61 -15.36
N LYS A 120 1.01 39.50 -15.66
CA LYS A 120 0.77 40.74 -16.39
C LYS A 120 0.84 40.62 -17.91
N ASP A 121 1.84 39.90 -18.43
CA ASP A 121 2.22 39.93 -19.85
C ASP A 121 1.95 38.59 -20.59
N PHE A 122 1.51 37.53 -19.90
CA PHE A 122 1.18 36.25 -20.55
C PHE A 122 -0.09 36.35 -21.40
N VAL A 123 -0.03 35.82 -22.62
CA VAL A 123 -1.05 36.04 -23.67
C VAL A 123 -2.41 35.39 -23.39
N ASP A 124 -2.45 34.41 -22.49
CA ASP A 124 -3.67 33.66 -22.14
C ASP A 124 -3.86 33.62 -20.61
N PRO A 125 -4.46 34.66 -20.02
CA PRO A 125 -4.69 34.73 -18.57
C PRO A 125 -5.52 33.57 -18.01
N SER A 126 -6.29 32.86 -18.84
CA SER A 126 -7.08 31.69 -18.39
C SER A 126 -6.24 30.46 -18.05
N LYS A 127 -4.96 30.45 -18.46
CA LYS A 127 -4.00 29.36 -18.21
C LYS A 127 -2.94 29.72 -17.17
N PHE A 128 -2.98 30.91 -16.58
CA PHE A 128 -2.03 31.33 -15.56
C PHE A 128 -2.70 31.39 -14.18
N ASN A 129 -2.11 30.69 -13.23
CA ASN A 129 -2.45 30.78 -11.81
C ASN A 129 -1.17 31.03 -11.02
N SER A 130 -1.14 32.13 -10.26
CA SER A 130 0.01 32.55 -9.46
C SER A 130 0.32 31.54 -8.35
N LEU A 131 -0.68 30.89 -7.76
CA LEU A 131 -0.49 29.88 -6.70
C LEU A 131 0.12 28.60 -7.28
N ASP A 132 -0.50 28.03 -8.31
CA ASP A 132 -0.01 26.80 -8.96
C ASP A 132 1.42 26.98 -9.50
N THR A 133 1.75 28.17 -10.02
CA THR A 133 3.11 28.50 -10.50
C THR A 133 4.13 28.54 -9.34
N ARG A 134 3.74 29.04 -8.17
CA ARG A 134 4.58 29.07 -6.97
C ARG A 134 4.77 27.68 -6.39
N GLU A 135 3.72 26.87 -6.35
CA GLU A 135 3.79 25.46 -5.92
C GLU A 135 4.67 24.64 -6.86
N ALA A 136 4.52 24.81 -8.19
CA ALA A 136 5.41 24.18 -9.18
C ALA A 136 6.88 24.60 -9.02
N ALA A 137 7.16 25.84 -8.60
CA ALA A 137 8.51 26.29 -8.30
C ALA A 137 9.07 25.69 -7.00
N ILE A 138 8.23 25.44 -5.99
CA ILE A 138 8.60 24.71 -4.75
C ILE A 138 8.92 23.25 -5.10
N ASN A 139 8.04 22.59 -5.84
CA ASN A 139 8.22 21.20 -6.26
C ASN A 139 9.49 21.04 -7.12
N GLY A 140 9.76 21.94 -8.06
CA GLY A 140 11.00 21.94 -8.85
C GLY A 140 12.30 22.15 -8.05
N ILE A 141 12.23 22.70 -6.83
CA ILE A 141 13.38 22.74 -5.89
C ILE A 141 13.57 21.39 -5.20
N ILE A 142 12.47 20.70 -4.91
CA ILE A 142 12.45 19.38 -4.25
C ILE A 142 12.85 18.28 -5.22
N ASP A 143 12.33 18.28 -6.45
CA ASP A 143 12.69 17.34 -7.52
C ASP A 143 14.19 17.35 -7.82
N ALA A 144 14.87 18.49 -7.61
CA ALA A 144 16.31 18.64 -7.78
C ALA A 144 17.16 17.89 -6.73
N LEU A 145 16.52 17.30 -5.70
CA LEU A 145 17.17 16.43 -4.72
C LEU A 145 17.34 14.99 -5.21
N ASP A 146 16.57 14.56 -6.23
CA ASP A 146 16.47 13.16 -6.69
C ASP A 146 16.08 12.18 -5.54
N ASP A 147 15.29 12.68 -4.57
CA ASP A 147 14.74 11.91 -3.44
C ASP A 147 13.22 11.83 -3.55
N PRO A 148 12.63 10.69 -3.95
CA PRO A 148 11.19 10.57 -4.17
C PRO A 148 10.36 10.63 -2.87
N HIS A 149 11.01 10.60 -1.69
CA HIS A 149 10.32 10.63 -0.40
C HIS A 149 10.27 12.01 0.23
N THR A 150 11.06 12.98 -0.25
CA THR A 150 10.93 14.38 0.20
C THR A 150 9.87 15.07 -0.65
N VAL A 151 8.81 15.59 -0.03
CA VAL A 151 7.66 16.20 -0.71
C VAL A 151 7.14 17.44 0.02
N PHE A 152 6.63 18.41 -0.74
CA PHE A 152 5.83 19.50 -0.21
C PHE A 152 4.35 19.11 -0.22
N ILE A 153 3.65 19.40 0.87
CA ILE A 153 2.24 19.10 1.05
C ILE A 153 1.57 20.36 1.59
N ASP A 154 0.51 20.83 0.93
CA ASP A 154 -0.30 21.94 1.43
C ASP A 154 -0.99 21.60 2.78
N ALA A 155 -1.50 22.62 3.46
CA ALA A 155 -2.05 22.46 4.81
C ALA A 155 -3.24 21.49 4.88
N GLU A 156 -4.05 21.42 3.82
CA GLU A 156 -5.29 20.64 3.80
C GLU A 156 -5.03 19.18 3.40
N ARG A 157 -4.20 18.95 2.38
CA ARG A 157 -3.68 17.60 2.10
C ARG A 157 -2.92 17.03 3.30
N TYR A 158 -2.12 17.85 4.00
CA TYR A 158 -1.41 17.39 5.19
C TYR A 158 -2.38 17.04 6.33
N ARG A 159 -3.47 17.79 6.51
CA ARG A 159 -4.53 17.46 7.49
C ARG A 159 -5.13 16.08 7.18
N MET A 160 -5.58 15.86 5.95
CA MET A 160 -6.17 14.58 5.54
C MET A 160 -5.19 13.40 5.66
N ALA A 161 -3.94 13.57 5.20
CA ALA A 161 -2.92 12.53 5.31
C ALA A 161 -2.54 12.21 6.77
N SER A 162 -2.56 13.21 7.67
CA SER A 162 -2.29 12.99 9.09
C SER A 162 -3.42 12.23 9.79
N GLU A 163 -4.67 12.50 9.42
CA GLU A 163 -5.84 11.74 9.90
C GLU A 163 -5.79 10.27 9.44
N ASP A 164 -5.43 10.05 8.18
CA ASP A 164 -5.33 8.71 7.60
C ASP A 164 -4.19 7.90 8.23
N ILE A 165 -3.01 8.51 8.44
CA ILE A 165 -1.88 7.88 9.18
C ILE A 165 -2.26 7.62 10.65
N GLY A 166 -3.06 8.48 11.26
CA GLY A 166 -3.56 8.32 12.63
C GLY A 166 -4.68 7.27 12.78
N GLY A 167 -5.06 6.56 11.72
CA GLY A 167 -6.13 5.54 11.75
C GLY A 167 -7.54 6.09 12.02
N SER A 168 -7.71 7.43 12.06
CA SER A 168 -9.03 8.02 12.31
C SER A 168 -9.17 9.42 11.72
N PHE A 169 -10.32 9.66 11.08
CA PHE A 169 -10.65 10.90 10.38
C PHE A 169 -12.07 11.37 10.70
N GLU A 170 -12.40 12.64 10.41
CA GLU A 170 -13.76 13.17 10.60
C GLU A 170 -14.50 13.29 9.25
N GLY A 171 -15.69 12.69 9.17
CA GLY A 171 -16.49 12.64 7.94
C GLY A 171 -17.68 11.69 8.03
N ILE A 172 -18.16 11.23 6.87
CA ILE A 172 -19.34 10.34 6.78
C ILE A 172 -19.01 8.85 7.01
N GLY A 173 -17.75 8.45 6.88
CA GLY A 173 -17.31 7.06 7.00
C GLY A 173 -17.80 6.16 5.86
N ALA A 174 -17.37 6.46 4.64
CA ALA A 174 -17.53 5.61 3.46
C ALA A 174 -16.26 5.64 2.61
N THR A 175 -16.01 4.55 1.88
CA THR A 175 -14.98 4.50 0.84
C THR A 175 -15.61 4.92 -0.49
N VAL A 176 -14.96 5.85 -1.17
CA VAL A 176 -15.33 6.36 -2.50
C VAL A 176 -14.27 5.97 -3.54
N ASN A 177 -14.69 5.89 -4.80
CA ASN A 177 -13.81 5.76 -5.96
C ASN A 177 -14.36 6.64 -7.09
N GLN A 178 -13.55 6.93 -8.12
CA GLN A 178 -14.01 7.60 -9.33
C GLN A 178 -14.17 6.56 -10.46
N VAL A 179 -15.35 6.50 -11.07
CA VAL A 179 -15.68 5.59 -12.18
C VAL A 179 -16.31 6.42 -13.30
N ASP A 180 -15.74 6.36 -14.50
CA ASP A 180 -16.16 7.15 -15.67
C ASP A 180 -16.35 8.66 -15.38
N GLY A 181 -15.51 9.20 -14.49
CA GLY A 181 -15.54 10.59 -14.03
C GLY A 181 -16.52 10.89 -12.89
N ALA A 182 -17.46 9.98 -12.59
CA ALA A 182 -18.40 10.14 -11.48
C ALA A 182 -17.83 9.63 -10.14
N ILE A 183 -18.20 10.27 -9.03
CA ILE A 183 -17.84 9.82 -7.68
C ILE A 183 -18.81 8.75 -7.22
N VAL A 184 -18.31 7.55 -6.92
CA VAL A 184 -19.12 6.37 -6.57
C VAL A 184 -18.74 5.87 -5.18
N ILE A 185 -19.74 5.60 -4.34
CA ILE A 185 -19.58 4.91 -3.06
C ILE A 185 -19.23 3.45 -3.33
N VAL A 186 -18.03 3.03 -2.94
CA VAL A 186 -17.64 1.61 -2.97
C VAL A 186 -18.35 0.87 -1.85
N ARG A 187 -18.27 1.38 -0.62
CA ARG A 187 -19.02 0.88 0.54
C ARG A 187 -19.02 1.91 1.69
N PRO A 188 -20.12 2.06 2.46
CA PRO A 188 -20.05 2.68 3.77
C PRO A 188 -19.32 1.75 4.77
N PHE A 189 -18.63 2.31 5.75
CA PHE A 189 -18.08 1.51 6.86
C PHE A 189 -19.19 1.03 7.81
N ARG A 190 -18.97 -0.10 8.50
CA ARG A 190 -19.95 -0.61 9.46
C ARG A 190 -20.17 0.38 10.59
N ASN A 191 -21.44 0.60 10.96
CA ASN A 191 -21.87 1.54 12.00
C ASN A 191 -21.53 3.03 11.72
N SER A 192 -21.07 3.40 10.51
CA SER A 192 -20.74 4.79 10.19
C SER A 192 -21.99 5.68 10.00
N PRO A 193 -21.84 7.02 10.07
CA PRO A 193 -22.90 7.95 9.71
C PRO A 193 -23.50 7.68 8.32
N ALA A 194 -22.67 7.40 7.31
CA ALA A 194 -23.12 7.07 5.96
C ALA A 194 -24.04 5.83 5.94
N MET A 195 -23.63 4.75 6.63
CA MET A 195 -24.44 3.53 6.72
C MET A 195 -25.78 3.78 7.44
N GLN A 196 -25.76 4.59 8.51
CA GLN A 196 -26.95 4.93 9.29
C GLN A 196 -27.92 5.86 8.52
N ALA A 197 -27.38 6.74 7.67
CA ALA A 197 -28.15 7.67 6.85
C ALA A 197 -28.74 7.03 5.57
N GLY A 198 -28.40 5.77 5.26
CA GLY A 198 -29.00 5.02 4.15
C GLY A 198 -28.16 4.93 2.87
N ILE A 199 -26.92 5.43 2.88
CA ILE A 199 -25.97 5.34 1.76
C ILE A 199 -25.57 3.88 1.53
N ARG A 200 -25.46 3.47 0.26
CA ARG A 200 -25.33 2.08 -0.18
C ARG A 200 -24.11 1.89 -1.10
N PRO A 201 -23.54 0.67 -1.18
CA PRO A 201 -22.58 0.32 -2.22
C PRO A 201 -23.15 0.56 -3.62
N GLY A 202 -22.37 1.22 -4.48
CA GLY A 202 -22.74 1.57 -5.86
C GLY A 202 -23.49 2.89 -6.02
N ASP A 203 -23.80 3.62 -4.93
CA ASP A 203 -24.42 4.94 -5.02
C ASP A 203 -23.49 5.95 -5.72
N VAL A 204 -24.01 6.68 -6.70
CA VAL A 204 -23.29 7.76 -7.39
C VAL A 204 -23.62 9.08 -6.71
N ILE A 205 -22.61 9.81 -6.24
CA ILE A 205 -22.79 11.16 -5.68
C ILE A 205 -22.91 12.15 -6.84
N LEU A 206 -24.06 12.84 -6.92
CA LEU A 206 -24.38 13.84 -7.96
C LEU A 206 -24.13 15.27 -7.51
N GLU A 207 -24.43 15.57 -6.23
CA GLU A 207 -24.21 16.88 -5.62
C GLU A 207 -23.72 16.72 -4.17
N VAL A 208 -22.89 17.67 -3.72
CA VAL A 208 -22.49 17.85 -2.31
C VAL A 208 -22.83 19.27 -1.89
N ASP A 209 -23.63 19.42 -0.83
CA ASP A 209 -24.18 20.69 -0.32
C ASP A 209 -24.86 21.58 -1.40
N GLY A 210 -25.38 20.94 -2.46
CA GLY A 210 -26.05 21.59 -3.60
C GLY A 210 -25.11 22.06 -4.72
N GLU A 211 -23.82 21.72 -4.67
CA GLU A 211 -22.88 21.88 -5.78
C GLU A 211 -22.70 20.55 -6.53
N SER A 212 -22.79 20.59 -7.87
CA SER A 212 -22.63 19.39 -8.69
C SER A 212 -21.20 18.86 -8.64
N THR A 213 -21.07 17.54 -8.51
CA THR A 213 -19.78 16.82 -8.56
C THR A 213 -19.27 16.57 -9.98
N GLU A 214 -19.95 17.07 -11.02
CA GLU A 214 -19.55 16.88 -12.41
C GLU A 214 -18.16 17.51 -12.68
N GLY A 215 -17.20 16.67 -13.09
CA GLY A 215 -15.83 17.09 -13.34
C GLY A 215 -14.95 17.26 -12.09
N TRP A 216 -15.45 16.96 -10.89
CA TRP A 216 -14.62 16.91 -9.68
C TRP A 216 -13.61 15.77 -9.74
N SER A 217 -12.44 15.96 -9.14
CA SER A 217 -11.53 14.87 -8.82
C SER A 217 -11.97 14.14 -7.54
N LEU A 218 -11.49 12.90 -7.36
CA LEU A 218 -11.70 12.15 -6.12
C LEU A 218 -11.16 12.90 -4.88
N GLU A 219 -10.01 13.58 -5.00
CA GLU A 219 -9.43 14.41 -3.94
C GLU A 219 -10.38 15.56 -3.54
N GLN A 220 -10.94 16.28 -4.51
CA GLN A 220 -11.89 17.37 -4.27
C GLN A 220 -13.15 16.88 -3.56
N ALA A 221 -13.72 15.77 -4.03
CA ALA A 221 -14.88 15.16 -3.41
C ALA A 221 -14.61 14.75 -1.95
N VAL A 222 -13.47 14.11 -1.68
CA VAL A 222 -13.08 13.72 -0.31
C VAL A 222 -12.87 14.95 0.58
N ALA A 223 -12.24 16.01 0.08
CA ALA A 223 -11.99 17.23 0.85
C ALA A 223 -13.29 17.93 1.30
N VAL A 224 -14.31 17.99 0.43
CA VAL A 224 -15.62 18.61 0.76
C VAL A 224 -16.51 17.68 1.60
N ILE A 225 -16.46 16.37 1.37
CA ILE A 225 -17.26 15.39 2.14
C ILE A 225 -16.70 15.20 3.57
N ARG A 226 -15.38 15.27 3.76
CA ARG A 226 -14.77 15.37 5.10
C ARG A 226 -15.10 16.71 5.74
N GLY A 227 -14.86 16.82 7.04
CA GLY A 227 -15.10 18.05 7.79
C GLY A 227 -15.39 17.80 9.26
N PRO A 228 -15.52 18.87 10.07
CA PRO A 228 -15.55 18.74 11.53
C PRO A 228 -16.72 17.89 12.03
N LYS A 229 -16.45 17.06 13.03
CA LYS A 229 -17.45 16.25 13.74
C LYS A 229 -18.62 17.10 14.23
N GLY A 230 -19.84 16.59 14.01
CA GLY A 230 -21.09 17.25 14.38
C GLY A 230 -21.56 18.33 13.38
N THR A 231 -20.85 18.52 12.26
CA THR A 231 -21.37 19.28 11.11
C THR A 231 -22.12 18.36 10.16
N ASP A 232 -23.12 18.87 9.46
CA ASP A 232 -23.86 18.11 8.44
C ASP A 232 -23.24 18.30 7.05
N VAL A 233 -23.46 17.31 6.17
CA VAL A 233 -23.28 17.41 4.72
C VAL A 233 -24.50 16.84 4.02
N ALA A 234 -25.01 17.53 3.01
CA ALA A 234 -26.10 17.06 2.15
C ALA A 234 -25.52 16.44 0.88
N LEU A 235 -25.93 15.20 0.58
CA LEU A 235 -25.48 14.45 -0.59
C LEU A 235 -26.70 14.10 -1.43
N LEU A 236 -26.77 14.60 -2.67
CA LEU A 236 -27.70 14.05 -3.66
C LEU A 236 -27.05 12.79 -4.23
N VAL A 237 -27.60 11.62 -3.92
CA VAL A 237 -27.12 10.34 -4.43
C VAL A 237 -28.10 9.74 -5.42
N ARG A 238 -27.58 8.99 -6.39
CA ARG A 238 -28.34 8.12 -7.28
C ARG A 238 -27.99 6.67 -6.98
N HIS A 239 -28.99 5.91 -6.56
CA HIS A 239 -28.87 4.49 -6.27
C HIS A 239 -28.70 3.64 -7.53
N THR A 240 -28.32 2.37 -7.35
CA THR A 240 -28.11 1.40 -8.43
C THR A 240 -29.39 0.97 -9.16
N ASP A 241 -30.57 1.23 -8.58
CA ASP A 241 -31.88 1.09 -9.22
C ASP A 241 -32.30 2.35 -10.01
N GLY A 242 -31.54 3.44 -9.91
CA GLY A 242 -31.76 4.72 -10.58
C GLY A 242 -32.61 5.72 -9.80
N GLU A 243 -33.04 5.41 -8.56
CA GLU A 243 -33.70 6.39 -7.70
C GLU A 243 -32.69 7.44 -7.20
N GLU A 244 -33.12 8.71 -7.12
CA GLU A 244 -32.32 9.81 -6.60
C GLU A 244 -32.85 10.24 -5.22
N GLU A 245 -31.97 10.28 -4.21
CA GLU A 245 -32.29 10.62 -2.82
C GLU A 245 -31.35 11.71 -2.30
N LEU A 246 -31.90 12.74 -1.64
CA LEU A 246 -31.12 13.76 -0.93
C LEU A 246 -30.93 13.32 0.52
N ILE A 247 -29.72 12.84 0.84
CA ILE A 247 -29.36 12.30 2.15
C ILE A 247 -28.53 13.33 2.92
N VAL A 248 -28.97 13.70 4.11
CA VAL A 248 -28.17 14.55 5.03
C VAL A 248 -27.46 13.65 6.03
N VAL A 249 -26.13 13.79 6.12
CA VAL A 249 -25.27 12.99 7.01
C VAL A 249 -24.55 13.91 7.99
N THR A 250 -24.75 13.70 9.29
CA THR A 250 -23.93 14.35 10.31
C THR A 250 -22.55 13.67 10.38
N ARG A 251 -21.48 14.42 10.14
CA ARG A 251 -20.09 13.93 10.20
C ARG A 251 -19.73 13.48 11.62
N ASP A 252 -18.98 12.40 11.74
CA ASP A 252 -18.44 11.91 13.02
C ASP A 252 -16.98 11.46 12.87
N ARG A 253 -16.29 11.22 13.99
CA ARG A 253 -14.96 10.57 13.99
C ARG A 253 -15.12 9.11 13.63
N ILE A 254 -14.52 8.72 12.52
CA ILE A 254 -14.42 7.36 12.01
C ILE A 254 -13.07 6.80 12.47
N VAL A 255 -13.09 5.67 13.19
CA VAL A 255 -11.89 4.88 13.46
C VAL A 255 -11.88 3.72 12.48
N VAL A 256 -10.77 3.54 11.76
CA VAL A 256 -10.58 2.45 10.82
C VAL A 256 -9.68 1.43 11.50
N PRO A 257 -10.14 0.19 11.74
CA PRO A 257 -9.30 -0.85 12.31
C PRO A 257 -8.06 -1.06 11.45
N SER A 258 -6.91 -1.11 12.09
CA SER A 258 -5.61 -1.32 11.44
C SER A 258 -5.19 -2.79 11.44
N VAL A 259 -5.80 -3.58 12.32
CA VAL A 259 -5.63 -5.03 12.42
C VAL A 259 -6.98 -5.72 12.26
N GLU A 260 -7.11 -6.59 11.27
CA GLU A 260 -8.28 -7.45 11.06
C GLU A 260 -7.89 -8.93 11.20
N SER A 261 -8.82 -9.75 11.69
CA SER A 261 -8.71 -11.20 11.58
C SER A 261 -9.82 -11.72 10.66
N LEU A 262 -9.43 -12.55 9.69
CA LEU A 262 -10.30 -13.02 8.62
C LEU A 262 -10.28 -14.56 8.55
N PRO A 263 -11.42 -15.22 8.32
CA PRO A 263 -11.45 -16.67 8.11
C PRO A 263 -10.77 -17.00 6.77
N ILE A 264 -9.80 -17.91 6.82
CA ILE A 264 -9.02 -18.36 5.66
C ILE A 264 -9.42 -19.77 5.22
N THR A 265 -9.17 -20.09 3.96
CA THR A 265 -9.37 -21.42 3.37
C THR A 265 -8.10 -21.94 2.73
N ASP A 266 -7.91 -23.25 2.72
CA ASP A 266 -6.82 -23.89 1.99
C ASP A 266 -7.06 -23.94 0.47
N ARG A 267 -6.07 -24.43 -0.26
CA ARG A 267 -6.09 -24.66 -1.72
C ARG A 267 -7.27 -25.50 -2.23
N THR A 268 -7.96 -26.25 -1.36
CA THR A 268 -9.14 -27.06 -1.71
C THR A 268 -10.47 -26.39 -1.35
N GLY A 269 -10.42 -25.18 -0.76
CA GLY A 269 -11.58 -24.42 -0.32
C GLY A 269 -12.12 -24.85 1.05
N ASN A 270 -11.39 -25.67 1.81
CA ASN A 270 -11.79 -26.03 3.18
C ASN A 270 -11.38 -24.92 4.15
N PRO A 271 -12.23 -24.56 5.14
CA PRO A 271 -11.87 -23.61 6.19
C PRO A 271 -10.65 -24.09 7.01
N VAL A 272 -9.70 -23.18 7.22
CA VAL A 272 -8.53 -23.39 8.09
C VAL A 272 -8.85 -22.76 9.45
N ALA A 273 -8.75 -23.57 10.51
CA ALA A 273 -9.13 -23.19 11.88
C ALA A 273 -8.00 -23.42 12.90
N ASP A 274 -6.94 -24.09 12.47
CA ASP A 274 -5.74 -24.49 13.20
C ASP A 274 -4.60 -23.45 13.11
N ILE A 275 -4.72 -22.49 12.20
CA ILE A 275 -3.77 -21.41 11.95
C ILE A 275 -4.48 -20.07 12.14
N GLY A 276 -3.88 -19.18 12.93
CA GLY A 276 -4.32 -17.79 13.04
C GLY A 276 -4.02 -17.01 11.76
N TYR A 277 -4.92 -16.14 11.33
CA TYR A 277 -4.66 -15.17 10.27
C TYR A 277 -4.99 -13.77 10.75
N ILE A 278 -4.02 -12.87 10.61
CA ILE A 278 -4.11 -11.46 10.98
C ILE A 278 -3.60 -10.63 9.79
N LEU A 279 -4.45 -9.74 9.29
CA LEU A 279 -4.10 -8.71 8.31
C LEU A 279 -3.78 -7.41 9.06
N ILE A 280 -2.58 -6.87 8.89
CA ILE A 280 -2.22 -5.53 9.36
C ILE A 280 -2.21 -4.62 8.15
N THR A 281 -3.21 -3.73 8.03
CA THR A 281 -3.36 -2.85 6.86
C THR A 281 -2.48 -1.60 6.94
N GLN A 282 -2.15 -1.15 8.15
CA GLN A 282 -1.32 0.03 8.42
C GLN A 282 -0.80 -0.02 9.88
N PHE A 283 0.27 0.70 10.19
CA PHE A 283 0.74 0.89 11.57
C PHE A 283 0.28 2.26 12.12
N THR A 284 -0.74 2.24 12.97
CA THR A 284 -1.38 3.39 13.63
C THR A 284 -1.15 3.34 15.15
N GLU A 285 -1.60 4.36 15.90
CA GLU A 285 -1.46 4.37 17.37
C GLU A 285 -2.21 3.20 18.05
N ASP A 286 -3.28 2.70 17.44
CA ASP A 286 -4.14 1.64 17.99
C ASP A 286 -3.68 0.20 17.62
N THR A 287 -2.82 0.03 16.59
CA THR A 287 -2.43 -1.27 16.01
C THR A 287 -1.96 -2.30 17.03
N ARG A 288 -1.11 -1.90 17.98
CA ARG A 288 -0.61 -2.81 19.02
C ARG A 288 -1.75 -3.33 19.90
N GLY A 289 -2.71 -2.48 20.25
CA GLY A 289 -3.86 -2.86 21.08
C GLY A 289 -4.77 -3.84 20.36
N GLU A 290 -5.10 -3.56 19.10
CA GLU A 290 -5.92 -4.43 18.25
C GLU A 290 -5.25 -5.80 18.04
N LEU A 291 -3.92 -5.81 17.82
CA LEU A 291 -3.14 -7.05 17.74
C LEU A 291 -3.17 -7.84 19.06
N LEU A 292 -2.99 -7.17 20.21
CA LEU A 292 -2.99 -7.84 21.52
C LEU A 292 -4.32 -8.52 21.83
N GLU A 293 -5.46 -7.91 21.49
CA GLU A 293 -6.79 -8.53 21.63
C GLU A 293 -6.90 -9.81 20.78
N LEU A 294 -6.42 -9.77 19.53
CA LEU A 294 -6.42 -10.93 18.63
C LEU A 294 -5.44 -12.03 19.07
N LEU A 295 -4.25 -11.68 19.58
CA LEU A 295 -3.29 -12.63 20.12
C LEU A 295 -3.82 -13.32 21.40
N GLU A 296 -4.49 -12.58 22.29
CA GLU A 296 -5.19 -13.17 23.43
C GLU A 296 -6.31 -14.11 22.96
N SER A 297 -7.11 -13.71 21.97
CA SER A 297 -8.16 -14.56 21.40
C SER A 297 -7.60 -15.83 20.74
N ALA A 298 -6.49 -15.73 20.00
CA ALA A 298 -5.81 -16.86 19.37
C ALA A 298 -5.25 -17.85 20.41
N ARG A 299 -4.61 -17.33 21.47
CA ARG A 299 -4.12 -18.12 22.61
C ARG A 299 -5.26 -18.83 23.33
N ASN A 300 -6.39 -18.15 23.56
CA ASN A 300 -7.58 -18.73 24.18
C ASN A 300 -8.27 -19.79 23.30
N ALA A 301 -8.14 -19.69 21.96
CA ALA A 301 -8.55 -20.72 21.01
C ALA A 301 -7.56 -21.91 20.92
N GLY A 302 -6.38 -21.81 21.55
CA GLY A 302 -5.35 -22.84 21.54
C GLY A 302 -4.50 -22.89 20.26
N LEU A 303 -4.49 -21.80 19.48
CA LEU A 303 -3.67 -21.69 18.28
C LEU A 303 -2.18 -21.63 18.62
N THR A 304 -1.36 -22.34 17.84
CA THR A 304 0.11 -22.37 17.96
C THR A 304 0.81 -21.84 16.72
N GLN A 305 0.07 -21.50 15.66
CA GLN A 305 0.55 -21.09 14.35
C GLN A 305 -0.16 -19.80 13.94
N LEU A 306 0.54 -18.89 13.28
CA LEU A 306 0.05 -17.58 12.90
C LEU A 306 0.62 -17.12 11.55
N ILE A 307 -0.24 -16.59 10.70
CA ILE A 307 0.10 -15.87 9.48
C ILE A 307 -0.20 -14.39 9.74
N ILE A 308 0.82 -13.54 9.59
CA ILE A 308 0.67 -12.09 9.54
C ILE A 308 0.74 -11.66 8.09
N ASP A 309 -0.29 -10.97 7.60
CA ASP A 309 -0.29 -10.39 6.26
C ASP A 309 -0.03 -8.88 6.34
N VAL A 310 1.04 -8.44 5.67
CA VAL A 310 1.38 -7.02 5.45
C VAL A 310 1.47 -6.68 3.96
N ARG A 311 0.91 -7.52 3.07
CA ARG A 311 0.80 -7.22 1.64
C ARG A 311 -0.08 -5.99 1.43
N GLY A 312 0.40 -5.05 0.64
CA GLY A 312 -0.28 -3.77 0.41
C GLY A 312 -0.24 -2.78 1.59
N ASN A 313 0.39 -3.10 2.71
CA ASN A 313 0.53 -2.20 3.85
C ASN A 313 1.71 -1.21 3.62
N PRO A 314 1.45 0.10 3.47
CA PRO A 314 2.46 1.10 3.13
C PRO A 314 3.34 1.53 4.34
N GLY A 315 3.17 0.89 5.49
CA GLY A 315 3.86 1.22 6.73
C GLY A 315 2.97 2.05 7.66
N GLY A 316 3.54 3.11 8.25
CA GLY A 316 2.81 3.97 9.19
C GLY A 316 3.75 4.60 10.22
N LEU A 317 3.28 4.71 11.47
CA LEU A 317 4.04 5.28 12.56
C LEU A 317 5.19 4.35 12.98
N LEU A 318 6.40 4.91 13.11
CA LEU A 318 7.60 4.15 13.47
C LEU A 318 7.47 3.51 14.86
N ASP A 319 7.02 4.26 15.86
CA ASP A 319 6.88 3.75 17.22
C ASP A 319 5.85 2.60 17.29
N ALA A 320 4.70 2.75 16.62
CA ALA A 320 3.71 1.67 16.48
C ALA A 320 4.28 0.44 15.75
N THR A 321 5.10 0.65 14.72
CA THR A 321 5.78 -0.45 14.01
C THR A 321 6.72 -1.20 14.96
N VAL A 322 7.56 -0.48 15.72
CA VAL A 322 8.52 -1.08 16.65
C VAL A 322 7.79 -1.88 17.73
N GLU A 323 6.78 -1.28 18.36
CA GLU A 323 6.01 -1.95 19.42
C GLU A 323 5.22 -3.16 18.90
N THR A 324 4.59 -3.06 17.72
CA THR A 324 3.83 -4.18 17.11
C THR A 324 4.76 -5.31 16.66
N THR A 325 5.98 -5.00 16.21
CA THR A 325 6.99 -6.00 15.87
C THR A 325 7.51 -6.70 17.13
N GLY A 326 7.71 -5.94 18.21
CA GLY A 326 8.14 -6.46 19.52
C GLY A 326 7.20 -7.51 20.11
N GLU A 327 5.88 -7.40 19.84
CA GLU A 327 4.94 -8.44 20.28
C GLU A 327 5.25 -9.85 19.75
N PHE A 328 6.08 -9.99 18.71
CA PHE A 328 6.53 -11.29 18.21
C PHE A 328 7.97 -11.65 18.61
N MET A 329 8.72 -10.76 19.27
CA MET A 329 10.15 -10.93 19.57
C MET A 329 10.40 -11.24 21.06
N ASP A 330 11.51 -11.94 21.33
CA ASP A 330 11.97 -12.27 22.69
C ASP A 330 13.00 -11.25 23.22
N GLU A 331 13.90 -10.77 22.36
CA GLU A 331 14.78 -9.62 22.58
C GLU A 331 15.46 -9.28 21.24
N GLY A 332 15.91 -8.04 21.08
CA GLY A 332 16.83 -7.70 19.98
C GLY A 332 16.56 -6.36 19.31
N VAL A 333 17.41 -6.05 18.33
CA VAL A 333 17.28 -4.85 17.48
C VAL A 333 16.12 -5.05 16.51
N VAL A 334 15.20 -4.10 16.43
CA VAL A 334 14.12 -4.04 15.43
C VAL A 334 14.61 -3.28 14.19
N LEU A 335 15.24 -2.12 14.37
CA LEU A 335 15.89 -1.38 13.28
C LEU A 335 17.08 -0.55 13.79
N ARG A 336 17.90 -0.10 12.83
CA ARG A 336 18.95 0.88 13.04
C ARG A 336 18.66 2.10 12.18
N GLN A 337 18.71 3.30 12.75
CA GLN A 337 18.54 4.57 12.02
C GLN A 337 19.89 5.30 11.96
N ILE A 338 20.31 5.75 10.77
CA ILE A 338 21.52 6.54 10.58
C ILE A 338 21.15 7.92 10.02
N ASP A 339 21.49 8.97 10.76
CA ASP A 339 21.25 10.36 10.36
C ASP A 339 22.34 10.92 9.41
N ARG A 340 22.17 12.18 9.00
CA ARG A 340 23.10 12.89 8.09
C ARG A 340 24.51 13.02 8.66
N GLU A 341 24.62 13.18 9.97
CA GLU A 341 25.88 13.31 10.70
C GLU A 341 26.58 11.95 10.91
N GLY A 342 25.89 10.85 10.60
CA GLY A 342 26.37 9.48 10.77
C GLY A 342 26.16 8.93 12.18
N ASN A 343 25.32 9.57 13.01
CA ASN A 343 24.94 9.03 14.30
C ASN A 343 23.98 7.87 14.08
N GLU A 344 24.22 6.76 14.79
CA GLU A 344 23.33 5.61 14.80
C GLU A 344 22.38 5.68 16.01
N ARG A 345 21.07 5.55 15.76
CA ARG A 345 20.07 5.26 16.77
C ARG A 345 19.56 3.84 16.57
N VAL A 346 19.79 2.98 17.55
CA VAL A 346 19.26 1.62 17.59
C VAL A 346 17.87 1.64 18.23
N PHE A 347 16.92 0.98 17.60
CA PHE A 347 15.61 0.66 18.17
C PHE A 347 15.59 -0.82 18.48
N SER A 348 15.30 -1.17 19.73
CA SER A 348 15.27 -2.55 20.22
C SER A 348 13.99 -2.79 20.98
N ASP A 349 13.59 -4.06 21.05
CA ASP A 349 12.48 -4.52 21.86
C ASP A 349 12.95 -5.12 23.21
N GLU A 350 12.05 -5.16 24.19
CA GLU A 350 12.25 -5.71 25.53
C GLU A 350 11.48 -7.03 25.71
N PRO A 351 11.99 -8.03 26.46
CA PRO A 351 11.39 -9.36 26.49
C PRO A 351 9.94 -9.45 26.97
N GLY A 352 9.16 -10.28 26.27
CA GLY A 352 7.85 -10.76 26.72
C GLY A 352 6.68 -10.52 25.77
N GLY A 353 6.93 -10.31 24.46
CA GLY A 353 5.89 -10.12 23.46
C GLY A 353 4.79 -11.20 23.46
N ALA A 354 3.53 -10.81 23.25
CA ALA A 354 2.38 -11.70 23.39
C ALA A 354 2.32 -12.84 22.36
N GLY A 355 2.96 -12.67 21.20
CA GLY A 355 3.12 -13.64 20.13
C GLY A 355 4.40 -14.47 20.21
N VAL A 356 5.23 -14.30 21.26
CA VAL A 356 6.38 -15.18 21.53
C VAL A 356 5.92 -16.65 21.62
N GLY A 357 6.61 -17.54 20.91
CA GLY A 357 6.36 -18.98 20.91
C GLY A 357 5.29 -19.47 19.92
N LEU A 358 4.61 -18.59 19.17
CA LEU A 358 3.80 -18.99 18.01
C LEU A 358 4.68 -19.30 16.80
N GLU A 359 4.41 -20.35 16.04
CA GLU A 359 5.04 -20.54 14.73
C GLU A 359 4.51 -19.48 13.75
N LEU A 360 5.40 -18.81 13.03
CA LEU A 360 5.09 -17.51 12.40
C LEU A 360 5.54 -17.45 10.94
N VAL A 361 4.60 -17.12 10.07
CA VAL A 361 4.85 -16.72 8.67
C VAL A 361 4.39 -15.28 8.48
N VAL A 362 5.14 -14.51 7.70
CA VAL A 362 4.74 -13.17 7.26
C VAL A 362 4.57 -13.16 5.74
N LEU A 363 3.41 -12.72 5.26
CA LEU A 363 3.15 -12.49 3.84
C LEU A 363 3.57 -11.06 3.47
N ILE A 364 4.38 -10.94 2.42
CA ILE A 364 4.93 -9.67 1.92
C ILE A 364 4.74 -9.54 0.41
N ASN A 365 4.64 -8.31 -0.09
CA ASN A 365 4.68 -8.05 -1.53
C ASN A 365 5.35 -6.70 -1.87
N GLU A 366 5.44 -6.41 -3.17
CA GLU A 366 5.98 -5.16 -3.74
C GLU A 366 5.25 -3.87 -3.30
N HIS A 367 4.14 -4.00 -2.59
CA HIS A 367 3.39 -2.89 -1.98
C HIS A 367 3.51 -2.83 -0.44
N SER A 368 4.18 -3.80 0.19
CA SER A 368 4.64 -3.69 1.57
C SER A 368 5.76 -2.64 1.62
N ALA A 369 5.61 -1.60 2.45
CA ALA A 369 6.58 -0.49 2.51
C ALA A 369 6.88 -0.05 3.94
N SER A 370 8.04 0.61 4.14
CA SER A 370 8.41 1.32 5.36
C SER A 370 8.24 0.48 6.64
N GLY A 371 7.20 0.74 7.45
CA GLY A 371 6.92 -0.04 8.67
C GLY A 371 6.77 -1.56 8.43
N SER A 372 6.14 -1.95 7.32
CA SER A 372 6.02 -3.37 6.92
C SER A 372 7.39 -4.00 6.65
N GLU A 373 8.31 -3.23 6.08
CA GLU A 373 9.68 -3.67 5.77
C GLU A 373 10.54 -3.75 7.04
N VAL A 374 10.33 -2.85 8.01
CA VAL A 374 10.94 -2.93 9.35
C VAL A 374 10.48 -4.20 10.07
N MET A 375 9.18 -4.48 10.10
CA MET A 375 8.65 -5.72 10.70
C MET A 375 9.19 -6.96 10.01
N ALA A 376 9.12 -7.02 8.67
CA ALA A 376 9.60 -8.17 7.90
C ALA A 376 11.11 -8.40 8.08
N ALA A 377 11.92 -7.34 8.02
CA ALA A 377 13.36 -7.42 8.24
C ALA A 377 13.70 -7.89 9.66
N ALA A 378 13.05 -7.32 10.69
CA ALA A 378 13.30 -7.71 12.07
C ALA A 378 12.96 -9.19 12.32
N LEU A 379 11.76 -9.62 11.91
CA LEU A 379 11.33 -11.00 12.15
C LEU A 379 12.14 -12.03 11.35
N ARG A 380 12.61 -11.68 10.14
CA ARG A 380 13.49 -12.56 9.34
C ARG A 380 14.91 -12.60 9.89
N ASP A 381 15.53 -11.44 10.15
CA ASP A 381 16.93 -11.34 10.56
C ASP A 381 17.17 -11.97 11.96
N HIS A 382 16.14 -12.02 12.83
CA HIS A 382 16.17 -12.78 14.09
C HIS A 382 15.78 -14.27 13.95
N GLY A 383 15.52 -14.76 12.74
CA GLY A 383 15.06 -16.14 12.48
C GLY A 383 13.70 -16.45 13.12
N ARG A 384 12.89 -15.41 13.36
CA ARG A 384 11.63 -15.49 14.11
C ARG A 384 10.44 -15.84 13.23
N ALA A 385 10.44 -15.41 11.98
CA ALA A 385 9.41 -15.73 10.99
C ALA A 385 10.03 -16.10 9.64
N VAL A 386 9.27 -16.84 8.83
CA VAL A 386 9.57 -17.05 7.40
C VAL A 386 8.75 -16.05 6.58
N LEU A 387 9.42 -15.34 5.67
CA LEU A 387 8.79 -14.40 4.74
C LEU A 387 8.39 -15.12 3.44
N ILE A 388 7.14 -14.96 3.01
CA ILE A 388 6.61 -15.58 1.79
C ILE A 388 5.96 -14.51 0.91
N GLY A 389 6.26 -14.52 -0.39
CA GLY A 389 5.63 -13.65 -1.37
C GLY A 389 6.61 -13.02 -2.37
N THR A 390 6.60 -11.69 -2.50
CA THR A 390 7.49 -10.93 -3.40
C THR A 390 8.29 -9.88 -2.63
N THR A 391 9.43 -9.46 -3.18
CA THR A 391 10.30 -8.43 -2.58
C THR A 391 9.54 -7.13 -2.34
N THR A 392 9.76 -6.52 -1.18
CA THR A 392 9.07 -5.29 -0.75
C THR A 392 9.52 -4.02 -1.50
N THR A 393 8.81 -2.91 -1.27
CA THR A 393 8.95 -1.62 -1.97
C THR A 393 10.39 -1.07 -2.00
N GLY A 394 11.16 -1.24 -0.92
CA GLY A 394 12.49 -0.66 -0.75
C GLY A 394 12.48 0.79 -0.27
N LYS A 395 11.57 1.17 0.64
CA LYS A 395 11.51 2.52 1.22
C LYS A 395 12.34 2.59 2.51
N GLY A 396 13.64 2.82 2.39
CA GLY A 396 14.59 2.88 3.51
C GLY A 396 14.77 4.25 4.18
N THR A 397 13.92 5.26 3.90
CA THR A 397 13.99 6.58 4.54
C THR A 397 13.21 6.66 5.86
N VAL A 398 13.70 7.50 6.77
CA VAL A 398 12.87 8.08 7.84
C VAL A 398 12.54 9.52 7.46
N ASN A 399 11.25 9.77 7.21
CA ASN A 399 10.72 11.08 6.85
C ASN A 399 10.08 11.76 8.06
N VAL A 400 10.27 13.08 8.19
CA VAL A 400 9.69 13.88 9.29
C VAL A 400 8.94 15.08 8.72
N PRO A 401 7.68 15.32 9.16
CA PRO A 401 6.93 16.51 8.77
C PRO A 401 7.52 17.78 9.40
N ARG A 402 7.90 18.75 8.58
CA ARG A 402 8.33 20.09 8.98
C ARG A 402 7.26 21.10 8.58
N ARG A 403 6.43 21.52 9.54
CA ARG A 403 5.40 22.55 9.34
C ARG A 403 6.03 23.89 9.01
N LEU A 404 5.50 24.56 8.00
CA LEU A 404 5.87 25.90 7.56
C LEU A 404 4.88 26.94 8.09
N SER A 405 5.18 28.22 7.87
CA SER A 405 4.47 29.36 8.49
C SER A 405 3.02 29.55 8.01
N ASP A 406 2.65 28.99 6.87
CA ASP A 406 1.30 29.00 6.29
C ASP A 406 0.48 27.75 6.64
N GLY A 407 1.06 26.80 7.40
CA GLY A 407 0.43 25.53 7.77
C GLY A 407 0.74 24.37 6.81
N SER A 408 1.37 24.63 5.66
CA SER A 408 1.91 23.58 4.78
C SER A 408 3.04 22.80 5.46
N VAL A 409 3.44 21.68 4.87
CA VAL A 409 4.45 20.77 5.43
C VAL A 409 5.45 20.35 4.37
N LEU A 410 6.73 20.52 4.66
CA LEU A 410 7.79 19.79 3.98
C LEU A 410 7.99 18.46 4.70
N TYR A 411 7.59 17.36 4.07
CA TYR A 411 7.88 16.01 4.54
C TYR A 411 9.26 15.63 4.04
N VAL A 412 10.28 15.59 4.92
CA VAL A 412 11.70 15.51 4.51
C VAL A 412 12.38 14.25 5.03
N SER A 413 13.15 13.60 4.16
CA SER A 413 14.03 12.47 4.51
C SER A 413 15.18 12.97 5.41
N ILE A 414 15.23 12.55 6.67
CA ILE A 414 16.26 13.00 7.63
C ILE A 414 17.31 11.92 7.97
N ALA A 415 17.01 10.67 7.66
CA ALA A 415 17.85 9.51 7.98
C ALA A 415 17.51 8.35 7.04
N ARG A 416 18.39 7.36 6.98
CA ARG A 416 18.07 6.04 6.45
C ARG A 416 17.87 5.06 7.60
N TYR A 417 17.05 4.03 7.40
CA TYR A 417 17.06 2.86 8.28
C TYR A 417 17.70 1.65 7.60
N LEU A 418 18.28 0.79 8.44
CA LEU A 418 18.90 -0.47 8.10
C LEU A 418 18.23 -1.60 8.90
N THR A 419 18.30 -2.82 8.38
CA THR A 419 17.87 -4.02 9.11
C THR A 419 18.72 -4.26 10.37
N PRO A 420 18.33 -5.17 11.28
CA PRO A 420 19.15 -5.54 12.44
C PRO A 420 20.59 -5.93 12.10
N GLU A 421 20.80 -6.61 10.98
CA GLU A 421 22.12 -7.00 10.45
C GLU A 421 22.92 -5.86 9.79
N ASN A 422 22.38 -4.63 9.76
CA ASN A 422 22.89 -3.45 9.03
C ASN A 422 22.73 -3.54 7.50
N ALA A 423 21.82 -4.38 6.99
CA ALA A 423 21.55 -4.41 5.55
C ALA A 423 20.75 -3.16 5.11
N PRO A 424 21.00 -2.62 3.90
CA PRO A 424 20.24 -1.52 3.36
C PRO A 424 18.84 -1.93 2.91
N VAL A 425 17.86 -1.04 3.10
CA VAL A 425 16.48 -1.24 2.62
C VAL A 425 16.17 -0.33 1.42
N GLU A 426 16.73 0.88 1.36
CA GLU A 426 16.46 1.84 0.28
C GLU A 426 16.81 1.28 -1.10
N GLY A 427 15.83 1.26 -2.01
CA GLY A 427 16.02 0.82 -3.39
C GLY A 427 16.32 -0.67 -3.56
N VAL A 428 16.27 -1.44 -2.46
CA VAL A 428 16.57 -2.89 -2.43
C VAL A 428 15.36 -3.69 -1.96
N GLY A 429 14.66 -3.21 -0.92
CA GLY A 429 13.58 -3.94 -0.27
C GLY A 429 14.06 -5.13 0.55
N ILE A 430 13.09 -5.88 1.07
CA ILE A 430 13.26 -7.08 1.86
C ILE A 430 12.82 -8.25 0.98
N ALA A 431 13.78 -9.08 0.58
CA ALA A 431 13.51 -10.30 -0.16
C ALA A 431 12.81 -11.35 0.74
N PRO A 432 11.83 -12.10 0.21
CA PRO A 432 11.22 -13.23 0.90
C PRO A 432 12.19 -14.41 1.03
N ASP A 433 11.96 -15.28 2.02
CA ASP A 433 12.66 -16.56 2.13
C ASP A 433 12.08 -17.60 1.14
N ILE A 434 10.78 -17.47 0.83
CA ILE A 434 10.08 -18.25 -0.18
C ILE A 434 9.42 -17.30 -1.18
N GLU A 435 10.07 -17.11 -2.33
CA GLU A 435 9.57 -16.28 -3.42
C GLU A 435 8.42 -16.97 -4.17
N ILE A 436 7.25 -16.34 -4.15
CA ILE A 436 6.03 -16.76 -4.86
C ILE A 436 5.42 -15.51 -5.52
N ALA A 437 5.68 -15.34 -6.81
CA ALA A 437 4.99 -14.33 -7.61
C ALA A 437 3.49 -14.67 -7.72
N ILE A 438 2.64 -13.65 -7.64
CA ILE A 438 1.23 -13.79 -7.96
C ILE A 438 1.11 -13.76 -9.49
N PRO A 439 0.57 -14.80 -10.16
CA PRO A 439 0.33 -14.75 -11.60
C PRO A 439 -0.69 -13.65 -11.92
N ASP A 440 -0.61 -13.01 -13.09
CA ASP A 440 -1.58 -11.99 -13.53
C ASP A 440 -3.05 -12.48 -13.42
N THR A 441 -3.27 -13.79 -13.57
CA THR A 441 -4.58 -14.46 -13.46
C THR A 441 -4.94 -14.95 -12.06
N GLY A 442 -4.05 -14.86 -11.07
CA GLY A 442 -4.20 -15.48 -9.74
C GLY A 442 -5.30 -14.82 -8.90
N PHE A 443 -5.32 -13.49 -8.87
CA PHE A 443 -6.40 -12.73 -8.23
C PHE A 443 -7.73 -12.89 -8.98
N GLU A 444 -7.72 -12.93 -10.33
CA GLU A 444 -8.94 -13.10 -11.13
C GLU A 444 -9.61 -14.47 -10.91
N ALA A 445 -8.82 -15.51 -10.61
CA ALA A 445 -9.32 -16.86 -10.30
C ALA A 445 -9.73 -17.05 -8.82
N GLY A 446 -9.55 -16.04 -7.96
CA GLY A 446 -9.83 -16.14 -6.53
C GLY A 446 -8.90 -17.09 -5.78
N GLN A 447 -7.65 -17.23 -6.23
CA GLN A 447 -6.65 -18.13 -5.64
C GLN A 447 -5.47 -17.36 -5.07
N ASP A 448 -5.42 -17.23 -3.74
CA ASP A 448 -4.28 -16.65 -3.04
C ASP A 448 -3.19 -17.71 -2.84
N ILE A 449 -2.36 -17.89 -3.87
CA ILE A 449 -1.29 -18.88 -3.89
C ILE A 449 -0.24 -18.66 -2.78
N GLN A 450 0.02 -17.42 -2.39
CA GLN A 450 0.96 -17.08 -1.31
C GLN A 450 0.41 -17.53 0.05
N LEU A 451 -0.88 -17.27 0.32
CA LEU A 451 -1.58 -17.76 1.51
C LEU A 451 -1.61 -19.30 1.55
N PHE A 452 -1.87 -19.97 0.43
CA PHE A 452 -1.85 -21.43 0.37
C PHE A 452 -0.45 -21.98 0.71
N VAL A 453 0.61 -21.42 0.13
CA VAL A 453 1.99 -21.80 0.45
C VAL A 453 2.33 -21.56 1.93
N ALA A 454 1.83 -20.49 2.55
CA ALA A 454 1.99 -20.26 3.99
C ALA A 454 1.27 -21.30 4.87
N ILE A 455 0.03 -21.69 4.51
CA ILE A 455 -0.72 -22.76 5.19
C ILE A 455 0.04 -24.09 5.07
N ASP A 456 0.50 -24.43 3.88
CA ASP A 456 1.22 -25.68 3.62
C ASP A 456 2.60 -25.69 4.29
N TYR A 457 3.26 -24.53 4.39
CA TYR A 457 4.53 -24.37 5.12
C TYR A 457 4.36 -24.68 6.61
N LEU A 458 3.39 -24.01 7.26
CA LEU A 458 3.10 -24.18 8.68
C LEU A 458 2.64 -25.61 9.04
N ARG A 459 1.95 -26.29 8.11
CA ARG A 459 1.58 -27.72 8.26
C ARG A 459 2.71 -28.71 7.97
N GLY A 460 3.87 -28.25 7.48
CA GLY A 460 4.99 -29.10 7.07
C GLY A 460 4.73 -29.88 5.76
N GLU A 461 3.80 -29.41 4.94
CA GLU A 461 3.39 -30.00 3.66
C GLU A 461 4.09 -29.34 2.45
N TYR A 462 4.63 -28.13 2.63
CA TYR A 462 5.37 -27.41 1.59
C TYR A 462 6.66 -28.12 1.16
N GLN A 463 6.86 -28.24 -0.16
CA GLN A 463 8.09 -28.77 -0.76
C GLN A 463 8.78 -27.69 -1.63
N PRO A 464 10.00 -27.24 -1.28
CA PRO A 464 10.73 -26.26 -2.08
C PRO A 464 10.89 -26.71 -3.54
N GLY A 465 10.39 -25.90 -4.47
CA GLY A 465 10.43 -26.18 -5.91
C GLY A 465 9.23 -26.97 -6.46
N SER A 466 8.22 -27.30 -5.64
CA SER A 466 6.93 -27.80 -6.14
C SER A 466 5.96 -26.66 -6.46
N THR A 467 6.38 -25.73 -7.33
CA THR A 467 5.43 -24.84 -7.99
C THR A 467 4.64 -25.66 -9.01
N ASP A 468 3.51 -26.20 -8.55
CA ASP A 468 2.49 -26.82 -9.39
C ASP A 468 1.85 -25.72 -10.25
N SER A 469 2.56 -25.33 -11.30
CA SER A 469 2.08 -24.43 -12.33
C SER A 469 0.93 -25.13 -13.04
N GLY A 470 -0.29 -24.80 -12.62
CA GLY A 470 -1.55 -25.19 -13.25
C GLY A 470 -1.73 -24.65 -14.68
N SER A 471 -0.65 -24.37 -15.41
CA SER A 471 -0.63 -24.33 -16.85
C SER A 471 -0.78 -25.76 -17.37
N THR A 472 -1.94 -26.07 -17.94
CA THR A 472 -2.11 -27.23 -18.80
C THR A 472 -1.30 -27.04 -20.08
N GLU A 473 -0.01 -27.37 -20.03
CA GLU A 473 0.74 -27.71 -21.23
C GLU A 473 0.07 -28.92 -21.86
N SER A 474 -0.73 -28.65 -22.89
CA SER A 474 -1.21 -29.68 -23.78
C SER A 474 -0.02 -30.13 -24.61
N GLU A 475 0.49 -31.33 -24.33
CA GLU A 475 1.46 -31.99 -25.20
C GLU A 475 0.97 -31.92 -26.66
N PRO A 476 1.82 -31.56 -27.62
CA PRO A 476 1.40 -31.45 -29.01
C PRO A 476 1.00 -32.84 -29.52
N GLN A 477 -0.31 -33.06 -29.67
CA GLN A 477 -0.82 -34.29 -30.25
C GLN A 477 -0.24 -34.45 -31.65
N ASN A 478 0.49 -35.55 -31.84
CA ASN A 478 1.11 -35.91 -33.11
C ASN A 478 0.02 -36.23 -34.14
N VAL A 479 -0.38 -35.23 -34.94
CA VAL A 479 -1.35 -35.42 -36.02
C VAL A 479 -0.66 -36.14 -37.18
N GLU A 480 -0.94 -37.44 -37.31
CA GLU A 480 -0.65 -38.18 -38.54
C GLU A 480 -1.36 -37.51 -39.72
N GLN A 481 -0.58 -37.13 -40.75
CA GLN A 481 -1.14 -36.66 -42.01
C GLN A 481 -1.68 -37.85 -42.80
N GLU A 482 -3.00 -38.08 -42.73
CA GLU A 482 -3.69 -38.96 -43.68
C GLU A 482 -3.72 -38.30 -45.06
N GLU A 483 -3.09 -38.96 -46.04
CA GLU A 483 -3.09 -38.52 -47.44
C GLU A 483 -4.49 -38.69 -48.07
N ALA A 484 -5.01 -37.62 -48.68
CA ALA A 484 -6.18 -37.70 -49.57
C ALA A 484 -5.73 -37.87 -51.04
N PRO A 485 -6.40 -38.72 -51.85
CA PRO A 485 -5.86 -39.20 -53.12
C PRO A 485 -6.03 -38.23 -54.29
N ALA A 486 -5.14 -38.37 -55.27
CA ALA A 486 -5.15 -37.61 -56.51
C ALA A 486 -6.26 -38.04 -57.49
N GLU A 487 -6.88 -37.08 -58.17
CA GLU A 487 -7.54 -37.31 -59.46
C GLU A 487 -6.78 -36.61 -60.60
N GLN A 488 -6.80 -37.26 -61.75
CA GLN A 488 -6.01 -36.93 -62.92
C GLN A 488 -6.74 -35.93 -63.82
N GLN A 489 -6.00 -35.01 -64.44
CA GLN A 489 -6.25 -34.68 -65.84
C GLN A 489 -4.95 -34.27 -66.53
N ASP A 490 -4.73 -34.84 -67.71
CA ASP A 490 -3.45 -34.89 -68.44
C ASP A 490 -3.65 -34.38 -69.87
N SER A 491 -2.56 -33.99 -70.55
CA SER A 491 -2.45 -33.53 -71.96
C SER A 491 -3.12 -32.17 -72.29
N GLN A 492 -2.75 -31.36 -73.30
CA GLN A 492 -1.60 -31.20 -74.26
C GLN A 492 -1.84 -29.83 -74.98
N SER A 493 -0.93 -29.14 -75.70
CA SER A 493 0.52 -29.27 -76.02
C SER A 493 1.02 -27.97 -76.71
N GLU A 494 2.35 -27.71 -76.75
CA GLU A 494 3.05 -26.73 -77.63
C GLU A 494 2.75 -25.22 -77.37
N GLY A 495 3.64 -24.24 -77.61
CA GLY A 495 5.07 -24.27 -77.98
C GLY A 495 5.61 -22.86 -78.33
N SER A 496 6.94 -22.67 -78.16
CA SER A 496 7.82 -21.70 -78.86
C SER A 496 7.78 -20.16 -78.63
N ALA A 497 9.01 -19.60 -78.55
CA ALA A 497 9.48 -18.27 -79.00
C ALA A 497 9.26 -16.96 -78.17
N GLU A 498 10.35 -16.56 -77.48
CA GLU A 498 11.09 -15.25 -77.54
C GLU A 498 10.41 -13.85 -77.36
N PRO A 499 11.19 -12.77 -77.03
CA PRO A 499 10.73 -11.67 -76.16
C PRO A 499 10.56 -10.29 -76.87
N GLN A 500 10.56 -9.19 -76.07
CA GLN A 500 10.34 -7.75 -76.39
C GLN A 500 8.86 -7.30 -76.21
N SER A 501 8.49 -6.07 -75.82
CA SER A 501 9.23 -4.87 -75.32
C SER A 501 8.24 -3.82 -74.75
N ASP A 502 8.77 -2.86 -73.97
CA ASP A 502 8.36 -1.45 -73.81
C ASP A 502 6.98 -0.99 -73.25
N SER A 503 7.12 0.01 -72.36
CA SER A 503 6.39 1.31 -72.23
C SER A 503 4.92 1.42 -71.82
N GLU A 504 4.72 2.29 -70.80
CA GLU A 504 3.59 3.24 -70.57
C GLU A 504 2.19 2.63 -70.29
N GLU A 505 1.34 3.18 -69.42
CA GLU A 505 1.27 4.48 -68.70
C GLU A 505 1.25 4.34 -67.16
#